data_AF-A0A180GJ67-F1
#
_entry.id   AF-A0A180GJ67-F1
#
_cell.length_a   1.000
_cell.length_b   1.000
_cell.length_c   1.000
_cell.angle_alpha   90.00
_cell.angle_beta   90.00
_cell.angle_gamma   90.00
#
_symmetry.space_group_name_H-M   'P 1'
#
loop_
_entity.id
_entity.type
_entity.pdbx_description
1 polymer ?
#
loop_
_entity_poly.entity_id
_entity_poly.type
_entity_poly.pdbx_seq_one_letter_code
_entity_poly.pdbx_strand_id
1 'polypeptide(L)'
;MTTSDQETRHRSSVSLDGRYFIDSESHQVISLRGVSLSGCSKLPSKPDGRTHQAELFFEHRQVSFVDHPLKLEHAPHYLAQLVRWGFNLIRLVICWEALEHAGPGIYDLEYIQYITELVNLCQQHGLKVLVDAHQDVWSRFSGGSGAPGWTLELAGFEITNLSETGAAALQQLGAPKGVWPSGYQKLAAGTMFTLFFAGDTFAPNRKVKRNLHRQWAEETTGEELITLQQFLQGSMVEAFGQLADSLSSFECVIGFEPMNEPHRGFINLYSPYQWNPMTDLFIRDCPSFLEAVALGDGHSQRIDVYTPTWPIPSFRFHTRRITPHVRAWQSSVECIWKEHGVWRWDEKRRKPIVLKPKHFNLDPATGKPFDFYSQALYPFVSRFAARVQSHRHEWIIPVGPIPNEFYPKWDHSQRPQNLVAGPHFYDLFSLVHKSHGTLTMDVQGICMNKPIWKWMHFGHVAARKNYTEQIKNIVDSVYKNIGEIPCMIGELGICMDLNNGESFKTGNFYWQHHQVNALLAACESNMVSFVLWNFNPYNTDEYGDGWNGENFSFISQSEGDGSSPHSQARILSAIVGRF
;
A
#
# COMPACT_ATOMS: atom_id res chain seq x y z
N MET A 1 -41.91 33.62 7.11
CA MET A 1 -41.51 33.64 8.53
C MET A 1 -41.96 32.31 9.12
N THR A 2 -41.13 31.34 9.47
CA THR A 2 -39.68 31.24 9.63
C THR A 2 -39.33 29.77 9.38
N THR A 3 -38.50 29.52 8.37
CA THR A 3 -37.77 28.27 8.17
C THR A 3 -36.44 28.40 8.90
N SER A 4 -36.36 27.90 10.12
CA SER A 4 -35.11 27.60 10.82
C SER A 4 -35.43 26.54 11.85
N ASP A 5 -35.06 25.30 11.56
CA ASP A 5 -34.77 24.21 12.53
C ASP A 5 -34.44 22.92 11.74
N GLN A 6 -33.57 23.03 10.73
CA GLN A 6 -32.71 21.91 10.40
C GLN A 6 -31.47 22.08 11.26
N GLU A 7 -31.55 21.58 12.49
CA GLU A 7 -30.39 21.36 13.34
C GLU A 7 -29.34 20.61 12.52
N THR A 8 -28.24 21.31 12.24
CA THR A 8 -26.96 20.71 11.94
C THR A 8 -26.61 19.79 13.11
N ARG A 9 -27.01 18.52 13.02
CA ARG A 9 -26.46 17.46 13.87
C ARG A 9 -24.96 17.46 13.63
N HIS A 10 -24.21 18.02 14.57
CA HIS A 10 -22.77 17.85 14.67
C HIS A 10 -22.49 16.35 14.59
N ARG A 11 -21.49 15.97 13.77
CA ARG A 11 -21.34 14.59 13.31
C ARG A 11 -20.21 13.94 14.08
N SER A 12 -20.60 13.32 15.18
CA SER A 12 -19.95 12.28 15.98
C SER A 12 -18.52 11.84 15.61
N SER A 13 -17.62 12.09 16.57
CA SER A 13 -16.30 11.47 16.69
C SER A 13 -16.40 9.97 17.05
N VAL A 14 -15.38 9.19 16.69
CA VAL A 14 -15.28 7.76 17.02
C VAL A 14 -14.43 7.58 18.29
N SER A 15 -14.95 6.85 19.27
CA SER A 15 -14.21 6.38 20.45
C SER A 15 -14.09 4.84 20.43
N LEU A 16 -13.27 4.29 21.31
CA LEU A 16 -12.99 2.85 21.36
C LEU A 16 -13.36 2.30 22.75
N ASP A 17 -14.07 1.17 22.78
CA ASP A 17 -14.34 0.41 24.00
C ASP A 17 -14.11 -1.09 23.75
N GLY A 18 -13.05 -1.63 24.35
CA GLY A 18 -12.54 -2.96 24.05
C GLY A 18 -12.35 -3.13 22.54
N ARG A 19 -13.07 -4.10 21.95
CA ARG A 19 -13.01 -4.42 20.52
C ARG A 19 -13.95 -3.61 19.62
N TYR A 20 -14.71 -2.67 20.19
CA TYR A 20 -15.79 -1.99 19.48
C TYR A 20 -15.41 -0.55 19.13
N PHE A 21 -15.85 -0.11 17.95
CA PHE A 21 -15.96 1.31 17.61
C PHE A 21 -17.24 1.85 18.23
N ILE A 22 -17.15 2.95 18.96
CA ILE A 22 -18.27 3.58 19.65
C ILE A 22 -18.50 4.97 19.08
N ASP A 23 -19.76 5.27 18.80
CA ASP A 23 -20.19 6.63 18.49
C ASP A 23 -20.12 7.48 19.75
N SER A 24 -19.30 8.53 19.76
CA SER A 24 -19.02 9.26 21.01
C SER A 24 -20.22 10.04 21.56
N GLU A 25 -21.23 10.32 20.72
CA GLU A 25 -22.44 11.04 21.14
C GLU A 25 -23.55 10.08 21.58
N SER A 26 -23.85 9.08 20.76
CA SER A 26 -24.94 8.13 21.03
C SER A 26 -24.53 6.97 21.93
N HIS A 27 -23.23 6.76 22.16
CA HIS A 27 -22.65 5.63 22.87
C HIS A 27 -23.04 4.26 22.29
N GLN A 28 -23.42 4.23 21.00
CA GLN A 28 -23.76 2.99 20.29
C GLN A 28 -22.53 2.39 19.62
N VAL A 29 -22.52 1.07 19.48
CA VAL A 29 -21.53 0.37 18.66
C VAL A 29 -21.74 0.71 17.19
N ILE A 30 -20.69 1.18 16.53
CA ILE A 30 -20.69 1.48 15.09
C ILE A 30 -20.06 0.29 14.33
N SER A 31 -20.67 -0.06 13.20
CA SER A 31 -20.02 -0.84 12.15
C SER A 31 -19.58 0.10 11.03
N LEU A 32 -18.27 0.18 10.78
CA LEU A 32 -17.73 0.98 9.69
C LEU A 32 -17.80 0.16 8.40
N ARG A 33 -18.60 0.64 7.44
CA ARG A 33 -18.65 0.16 6.06
C ARG A 33 -17.97 1.21 5.21
N GLY A 34 -16.70 0.96 4.92
CA GLY A 34 -15.81 1.88 4.24
C GLY A 34 -15.59 1.58 2.77
N VAL A 35 -15.08 2.57 2.06
CA VAL A 35 -14.60 2.46 0.69
C VAL A 35 -13.29 3.23 0.52
N SER A 36 -12.36 2.68 -0.25
CA SER A 36 -11.14 3.40 -0.61
C SER A 36 -11.40 4.40 -1.73
N LEU A 37 -10.89 5.61 -1.55
CA LEU A 37 -11.05 6.74 -2.47
C LEU A 37 -9.69 7.42 -2.69
N SER A 38 -8.98 7.14 -3.77
CA SER A 38 -9.27 6.22 -4.88
C SER A 38 -7.96 5.62 -5.35
N GLY A 39 -7.99 4.44 -5.98
CA GLY A 39 -6.82 3.89 -6.68
C GLY A 39 -6.18 4.84 -7.71
N CYS A 40 -6.89 5.84 -8.26
CA CYS A 40 -6.25 6.85 -9.13
C CYS A 40 -5.35 7.84 -8.36
N SER A 41 -5.55 8.02 -7.05
CA SER A 41 -4.70 8.86 -6.20
C SER A 41 -3.27 8.35 -6.07
N LYS A 42 -2.99 7.11 -6.51
CA LYS A 42 -1.64 6.53 -6.61
C LYS A 42 -0.75 7.26 -7.61
N LEU A 43 -1.33 8.11 -8.46
CA LEU A 43 -0.67 8.70 -9.63
C LEU A 43 -1.02 10.19 -9.76
N PRO A 44 -0.10 11.01 -10.31
CA PRO A 44 -0.38 12.41 -10.58
C PRO A 44 -1.51 12.55 -11.61
N SER A 45 -2.30 13.60 -11.46
CA SER A 45 -3.36 13.98 -12.41
C SER A 45 -2.78 14.78 -13.58
N LYS A 46 -1.71 15.55 -13.34
CA LYS A 46 -1.04 16.39 -14.35
C LYS A 46 0.49 16.30 -14.18
N PRO A 47 1.24 15.94 -15.24
CA PRO A 47 0.74 15.24 -16.42
C PRO A 47 0.03 13.93 -16.01
N ASP A 48 -0.76 13.35 -16.91
CA ASP A 48 -1.52 12.13 -16.65
C ASP A 48 -0.56 10.99 -16.28
N GLY A 49 -0.61 10.58 -15.00
CA GLY A 49 0.33 9.61 -14.43
C GLY A 49 0.02 8.15 -14.75
N ARG A 50 -1.06 7.85 -15.47
CA ARG A 50 -1.50 6.47 -15.74
C ARG A 50 -0.37 5.62 -16.31
N THR A 51 -0.22 4.40 -15.79
CA THR A 51 1.00 3.59 -16.00
C THR A 51 1.18 3.05 -17.42
N HIS A 52 0.17 3.23 -18.28
CA HIS A 52 0.27 2.95 -19.72
C HIS A 52 0.85 4.12 -20.52
N GLN A 53 1.09 5.28 -19.88
CA GLN A 53 1.69 6.47 -20.47
C GLN A 53 3.11 6.67 -19.95
N ALA A 54 4.03 7.06 -20.84
CA ALA A 54 5.43 7.30 -20.52
C ALA A 54 5.83 8.79 -20.61
N GLU A 55 4.94 9.62 -21.15
CA GLU A 55 5.21 11.03 -21.39
C GLU A 55 5.46 11.76 -20.06
N LEU A 56 6.56 12.52 -20.00
CA LEU A 56 6.98 13.29 -18.81
C LEU A 56 7.13 12.44 -17.54
N PHE A 57 7.19 11.10 -17.64
CA PHE A 57 7.19 10.21 -16.48
C PHE A 57 8.33 10.51 -15.48
N PHE A 58 9.50 10.88 -15.99
CA PHE A 58 10.68 11.22 -15.20
C PHE A 58 10.72 12.67 -14.70
N GLU A 59 9.82 13.55 -15.15
CA GLU A 59 9.70 14.95 -14.68
C GLU A 59 8.96 15.02 -13.34
N HIS A 60 9.44 14.26 -12.35
CA HIS A 60 8.72 13.92 -11.12
C HIS A 60 8.57 15.08 -10.13
N ARG A 61 9.38 16.13 -10.28
CA ARG A 61 9.34 17.31 -9.41
C ARG A 61 8.34 18.37 -9.87
N GLN A 62 7.73 18.21 -11.04
CA GLN A 62 6.76 19.13 -11.62
C GLN A 62 5.48 18.38 -11.97
N VAL A 63 4.83 17.82 -10.94
CA VAL A 63 3.59 17.06 -11.07
C VAL A 63 2.52 17.68 -10.16
N SER A 64 1.26 17.40 -10.44
CA SER A 64 0.16 17.77 -9.57
C SER A 64 -0.72 16.56 -9.31
N PHE A 65 -1.20 16.45 -8.07
CA PHE A 65 -2.20 15.47 -7.65
C PHE A 65 -3.57 16.11 -7.42
N VAL A 66 -3.70 17.43 -7.60
CA VAL A 66 -4.99 18.14 -7.55
C VAL A 66 -5.94 17.51 -8.55
N ASP A 67 -7.23 17.43 -8.22
CA ASP A 67 -8.27 16.70 -8.97
C ASP A 67 -8.25 15.17 -8.81
N HIS A 68 -7.29 14.56 -8.10
CA HIS A 68 -7.34 13.16 -7.64
C HIS A 68 -7.54 13.11 -6.11
N PRO A 69 -8.51 12.33 -5.58
CA PRO A 69 -9.23 11.23 -6.22
C PRO A 69 -10.38 11.64 -7.15
N LEU A 70 -10.82 12.89 -7.09
CA LEU A 70 -11.95 13.39 -7.88
C LEU A 70 -11.97 14.90 -7.98
N LYS A 71 -12.39 15.43 -9.12
CA LYS A 71 -12.66 16.87 -9.26
C LYS A 71 -13.70 17.32 -8.23
N LEU A 72 -13.45 18.44 -7.55
CA LEU A 72 -14.33 18.97 -6.50
C LEU A 72 -15.76 19.21 -7.02
N GLU A 73 -15.91 19.63 -8.28
CA GLU A 73 -17.21 19.82 -8.94
C GLU A 73 -18.06 18.53 -9.02
N HIS A 74 -17.42 17.36 -9.05
CA HIS A 74 -18.10 16.06 -9.10
C HIS A 74 -18.25 15.42 -7.71
N ALA A 75 -17.58 15.94 -6.68
CA ALA A 75 -17.57 15.37 -5.34
C ALA A 75 -18.97 15.21 -4.74
N PRO A 76 -19.85 16.24 -4.75
CA PRO A 76 -21.16 16.11 -4.11
C PRO A 76 -22.00 14.97 -4.68
N HIS A 77 -21.88 14.73 -6.00
CA HIS A 77 -22.55 13.63 -6.67
C HIS A 77 -22.10 12.27 -6.15
N TYR A 78 -20.79 12.00 -6.18
CA TYR A 78 -20.25 10.71 -5.77
C TYR A 78 -20.37 10.45 -4.26
N LEU A 79 -20.14 11.47 -3.43
CA LEU A 79 -20.30 11.36 -1.98
C LEU A 79 -21.76 11.05 -1.61
N ALA A 80 -22.73 11.69 -2.28
CA ALA A 80 -24.15 11.37 -2.09
C ALA A 80 -24.49 9.92 -2.52
N GLN A 81 -23.87 9.41 -3.59
CA GLN A 81 -24.05 8.01 -3.99
C GLN A 81 -23.53 7.04 -2.92
N LEU A 82 -22.32 7.27 -2.40
CA LEU A 82 -21.73 6.43 -1.37
C LEU A 82 -22.60 6.35 -0.12
N VAL A 83 -23.13 7.49 0.34
CA VAL A 83 -24.10 7.53 1.46
C VAL A 83 -25.36 6.73 1.13
N ARG A 84 -25.93 6.90 -0.07
CA ARG A 84 -27.14 6.17 -0.51
C ARG A 84 -26.92 4.66 -0.59
N TRP A 85 -25.70 4.22 -0.86
CA TRP A 85 -25.31 2.81 -0.89
C TRP A 85 -24.97 2.25 0.49
N GLY A 86 -25.03 3.08 1.54
CA GLY A 86 -24.84 2.66 2.93
C GLY A 86 -23.38 2.64 3.38
N PHE A 87 -22.47 3.29 2.64
CA PHE A 87 -21.11 3.55 3.14
C PHE A 87 -21.14 4.71 4.13
N ASN A 88 -20.36 4.58 5.21
CA ASN A 88 -20.23 5.60 6.26
C ASN A 88 -18.78 6.02 6.53
N LEU A 89 -17.81 5.40 5.83
CA LEU A 89 -16.39 5.68 5.94
C LEU A 89 -15.76 5.80 4.56
N ILE A 90 -14.87 6.77 4.41
CA ILE A 90 -13.93 6.89 3.29
C ILE A 90 -12.53 6.62 3.84
N ARG A 91 -11.83 5.65 3.25
CA ARG A 91 -10.38 5.52 3.38
C ARG A 91 -9.75 6.35 2.26
N LEU A 92 -9.27 7.54 2.59
CA LEU A 92 -8.76 8.52 1.65
C LEU A 92 -7.29 8.20 1.33
N VAL A 93 -7.05 7.74 0.10
CA VAL A 93 -5.75 7.30 -0.39
C VAL A 93 -4.88 8.52 -0.70
N ILE A 94 -3.80 8.70 0.06
CA ILE A 94 -2.84 9.79 -0.14
C ILE A 94 -1.42 9.23 -0.21
N CYS A 95 -0.74 9.42 -1.34
CA CYS A 95 0.68 9.09 -1.46
C CYS A 95 1.55 10.21 -0.89
N TRP A 96 2.69 9.86 -0.30
CA TRP A 96 3.68 10.84 0.17
C TRP A 96 4.16 11.78 -0.96
N GLU A 97 4.31 11.25 -2.17
CA GLU A 97 4.61 12.02 -3.39
C GLU A 97 3.61 13.16 -3.60
N ALA A 98 2.33 12.96 -3.35
CA ALA A 98 1.32 13.98 -3.53
C ALA A 98 1.52 15.20 -2.60
N LEU A 99 2.14 14.98 -1.43
CA LEU A 99 2.40 16.03 -0.44
C LEU A 99 3.75 16.71 -0.63
N GLU A 100 4.73 16.03 -1.23
CA GLU A 100 6.15 16.44 -1.19
C GLU A 100 6.94 16.03 -2.45
N HIS A 101 6.34 16.09 -3.64
CA HIS A 101 6.99 15.68 -4.89
C HIS A 101 8.19 16.58 -5.28
N ALA A 102 8.09 17.90 -5.04
CA ALA A 102 9.07 18.87 -5.50
C ALA A 102 10.46 18.70 -4.83
N GLY A 103 10.49 18.21 -3.60
CA GLY A 103 11.72 17.98 -2.84
C GLY A 103 11.48 17.97 -1.32
N PRO A 104 12.48 17.54 -0.53
CA PRO A 104 12.35 17.43 0.91
C PRO A 104 12.11 18.80 1.58
N GLY A 105 11.05 18.91 2.38
CA GLY A 105 10.55 20.12 3.02
C GLY A 105 9.83 21.09 2.08
N ILE A 106 9.50 20.68 0.85
CA ILE A 106 8.77 21.50 -0.13
C ILE A 106 7.38 20.89 -0.32
N TYR A 107 6.45 21.31 0.54
CA TYR A 107 5.09 20.77 0.56
C TYR A 107 4.22 21.35 -0.55
N ASP A 108 3.38 20.50 -1.15
CA ASP A 108 2.35 20.91 -2.10
C ASP A 108 1.13 21.46 -1.36
N LEU A 109 1.18 22.77 -1.07
CA LEU A 109 0.10 23.47 -0.38
C LEU A 109 -1.20 23.54 -1.21
N GLU A 110 -1.10 23.48 -2.54
CA GLU A 110 -2.28 23.47 -3.41
C GLU A 110 -3.02 22.14 -3.26
N TYR A 111 -2.28 21.02 -3.25
CA TYR A 111 -2.87 19.71 -3.01
C TYR A 111 -3.44 19.56 -1.59
N ILE A 112 -2.74 20.05 -0.57
CA ILE A 112 -3.25 20.03 0.82
C ILE A 112 -4.55 20.83 0.93
N GLN A 113 -4.64 22.00 0.29
CA GLN A 113 -5.86 22.81 0.25
C GLN A 113 -6.99 22.07 -0.48
N TYR A 114 -6.70 21.46 -1.63
CA TYR A 114 -7.67 20.65 -2.37
C TYR A 114 -8.23 19.50 -1.52
N ILE A 115 -7.39 18.78 -0.77
CA ILE A 115 -7.83 17.70 0.13
C ILE A 115 -8.67 18.26 1.28
N THR A 116 -8.30 19.41 1.83
CA THR A 116 -9.07 20.10 2.88
C THR A 116 -10.49 20.40 2.40
N GLU A 117 -10.65 20.88 1.16
CA GLU A 117 -11.96 21.13 0.55
C GLU A 117 -12.75 19.84 0.29
N LEU A 118 -12.10 18.77 -0.17
CA LEU A 118 -12.73 17.47 -0.33
C LEU A 118 -13.22 16.89 1.00
N VAL A 119 -12.42 17.00 2.07
CA VAL A 119 -12.79 16.54 3.42
C VAL A 119 -13.95 17.35 3.98
N ASN A 120 -14.00 18.66 3.73
CA ASN A 120 -15.16 19.49 4.06
C ASN A 120 -16.44 18.97 3.38
N LEU A 121 -16.38 18.59 2.10
CA LEU A 121 -17.51 17.99 1.41
C LEU A 121 -17.88 16.62 2.03
N CYS A 122 -16.91 15.80 2.40
CA CYS A 122 -17.18 14.55 3.14
C CYS A 122 -17.92 14.82 4.46
N GLN A 123 -17.51 15.85 5.21
CA GLN A 123 -18.18 16.28 6.44
C GLN A 123 -19.64 16.72 6.19
N GLN A 124 -19.89 17.47 5.11
CA GLN A 124 -21.25 17.90 4.72
C GLN A 124 -22.15 16.73 4.32
N HIS A 125 -21.58 15.65 3.79
CA HIS A 125 -22.31 14.41 3.47
C HIS A 125 -22.39 13.41 4.64
N GLY A 126 -21.55 13.58 5.65
CA GLY A 126 -21.59 12.80 6.89
C GLY A 126 -20.84 11.51 6.84
N LEU A 127 -19.85 11.48 5.96
CA LEU A 127 -18.92 10.39 5.81
C LEU A 127 -17.76 10.65 6.75
N LYS A 128 -17.37 9.62 7.51
CA LYS A 128 -16.12 9.62 8.27
C LYS A 128 -14.96 9.49 7.29
N VAL A 129 -13.81 10.08 7.59
CA VAL A 129 -12.60 10.04 6.78
C VAL A 129 -11.46 9.46 7.59
N LEU A 130 -10.89 8.38 7.10
CA LEU A 130 -9.62 7.82 7.55
C LEU A 130 -8.59 8.14 6.47
N VAL A 131 -7.53 8.87 6.80
CA VAL A 131 -6.45 9.15 5.85
C VAL A 131 -5.50 7.97 5.81
N ASP A 132 -5.16 7.51 4.61
CA ASP A 132 -4.24 6.41 4.40
C ASP A 132 -2.96 6.91 3.73
N ALA A 133 -1.84 6.76 4.43
CA ALA A 133 -0.51 7.01 3.89
C ALA A 133 -0.11 5.89 2.92
N HIS A 134 -0.64 6.00 1.71
CA HIS A 134 -0.67 4.91 0.75
C HIS A 134 0.66 4.77 -0.01
N GLN A 135 1.07 3.52 -0.21
CA GLN A 135 2.17 3.14 -1.06
C GLN A 135 1.94 1.73 -1.60
N ASP A 136 2.51 1.47 -2.76
CA ASP A 136 2.76 0.13 -3.27
C ASP A 136 4.18 0.11 -3.83
N VAL A 137 4.99 -0.87 -3.44
CA VAL A 137 6.34 -1.03 -4.00
C VAL A 137 7.16 0.26 -3.90
N TRP A 138 7.03 0.99 -2.80
CA TRP A 138 7.75 2.23 -2.48
C TRP A 138 7.40 3.46 -3.33
N SER A 139 7.56 3.44 -4.66
CA SER A 139 7.49 4.64 -5.52
C SER A 139 7.10 4.28 -6.96
N ARG A 140 6.59 5.26 -7.73
CA ARG A 140 6.35 5.12 -9.18
C ARG A 140 7.60 4.66 -9.92
N PHE A 141 8.77 5.08 -9.46
CA PHE A 141 10.08 4.77 -10.06
C PHE A 141 10.65 3.41 -9.66
N SER A 142 10.06 2.73 -8.67
CA SER A 142 10.36 1.33 -8.33
C SER A 142 9.33 0.34 -8.87
N GLY A 143 8.33 0.81 -9.63
CA GLY A 143 7.28 -0.01 -10.24
C GLY A 143 5.94 0.03 -9.53
N GLY A 144 5.74 0.94 -8.57
CA GLY A 144 4.47 1.09 -7.86
C GLY A 144 4.01 2.53 -7.66
N SER A 145 3.83 2.97 -6.41
CA SER A 145 3.36 4.31 -6.01
C SER A 145 3.72 4.59 -4.54
N GLY A 146 3.63 5.85 -4.08
CA GLY A 146 3.84 6.19 -2.67
C GLY A 146 4.85 7.31 -2.47
N ALA A 147 6.11 6.96 -2.26
CA ALA A 147 7.21 7.86 -1.97
C ALA A 147 7.64 8.70 -3.20
N PRO A 148 7.99 9.99 -2.99
CA PRO A 148 8.52 10.86 -4.04
C PRO A 148 9.79 10.32 -4.70
N GLY A 149 10.02 10.66 -5.97
CA GLY A 149 11.23 10.27 -6.70
C GLY A 149 12.52 10.71 -6.02
N TRP A 150 12.54 11.89 -5.38
CA TRP A 150 13.74 12.39 -4.69
C TRP A 150 14.26 11.46 -3.60
N THR A 151 13.41 10.57 -3.05
CA THR A 151 13.84 9.58 -2.04
C THR A 151 14.83 8.57 -2.60
N LEU A 152 14.64 8.15 -3.85
CA LEU A 152 15.54 7.24 -4.57
C LEU A 152 16.85 7.95 -4.93
N GLU A 153 16.76 9.19 -5.41
CA GLU A 153 17.93 10.04 -5.71
C GLU A 153 18.77 10.29 -4.44
N LEU A 154 18.11 10.53 -3.29
CA LEU A 154 18.77 10.73 -2.00
C LEU A 154 19.53 9.46 -1.55
N ALA A 155 18.97 8.27 -1.82
CA ALA A 155 19.67 7.00 -1.61
C ALA A 155 20.79 6.75 -2.63
N GLY A 156 20.88 7.56 -3.68
CA GLY A 156 21.93 7.51 -4.71
C GLY A 156 21.58 6.74 -5.96
N PHE A 157 20.31 6.37 -6.15
CA PHE A 157 19.85 5.76 -7.40
C PHE A 157 19.80 6.79 -8.53
N GLU A 158 20.09 6.33 -9.74
CA GLU A 158 19.79 7.00 -10.99
C GLU A 158 18.45 6.44 -11.52
N ILE A 159 17.38 7.19 -11.29
CA ILE A 159 15.99 6.75 -11.53
C ILE A 159 15.79 6.30 -12.98
N THR A 160 16.41 6.99 -13.93
CA THR A 160 16.28 6.71 -15.36
C THR A 160 16.87 5.34 -15.75
N ASN A 161 17.75 4.78 -14.93
CA ASN A 161 18.46 3.52 -15.19
C ASN A 161 17.82 2.30 -14.50
N LEU A 162 16.79 2.48 -13.67
CA LEU A 162 16.26 1.41 -12.82
C LEU A 162 15.61 0.27 -13.62
N SER A 163 14.94 0.56 -14.73
CA SER A 163 14.31 -0.47 -15.58
C SER A 163 15.37 -1.30 -16.31
N GLU A 164 16.36 -0.66 -16.95
CA GLU A 164 17.39 -1.35 -17.74
C GLU A 164 18.24 -2.28 -16.86
N THR A 165 18.57 -1.83 -15.65
CA THR A 165 19.31 -2.63 -14.66
C THR A 165 18.47 -3.74 -14.02
N GLY A 166 17.16 -3.80 -14.28
CA GLY A 166 16.24 -4.72 -13.62
C GLY A 166 15.99 -4.41 -12.15
N ALA A 167 16.43 -3.24 -11.67
CA ALA A 167 16.22 -2.75 -10.31
C ALA A 167 14.77 -2.33 -10.03
N ALA A 168 13.97 -2.10 -11.09
CA ALA A 168 12.53 -1.88 -11.05
C ALA A 168 11.86 -2.54 -12.28
N ALA A 169 10.56 -2.82 -12.21
CA ALA A 169 9.73 -3.14 -13.38
C ALA A 169 8.74 -2.00 -13.60
N LEU A 170 8.96 -1.20 -14.64
CA LEU A 170 8.17 -0.01 -14.95
C LEU A 170 7.27 -0.28 -16.15
N GLN A 171 5.95 -0.29 -15.96
CA GLN A 171 5.00 -0.52 -17.05
C GLN A 171 5.10 0.57 -18.13
N GLN A 172 5.37 1.81 -17.72
CA GLN A 172 5.62 2.96 -18.59
C GLN A 172 6.78 2.70 -19.57
N LEU A 173 7.72 1.84 -19.19
CA LEU A 173 8.88 1.45 -20.01
C LEU A 173 8.76 0.03 -20.57
N GLY A 174 7.54 -0.51 -20.66
CA GLY A 174 7.25 -1.78 -21.31
C GLY A 174 7.27 -3.01 -20.41
N ALA A 175 7.34 -2.86 -19.08
CA ALA A 175 7.14 -4.00 -18.19
C ALA A 175 5.69 -4.54 -18.34
N PRO A 176 5.48 -5.88 -18.29
CA PRO A 176 4.15 -6.45 -18.43
C PRO A 176 3.20 -6.02 -17.30
N LYS A 177 1.90 -5.89 -17.60
CA LYS A 177 0.85 -5.64 -16.59
C LYS A 177 0.85 -6.75 -15.52
N GLY A 178 0.50 -6.39 -14.27
CA GLY A 178 0.31 -7.36 -13.18
C GLY A 178 1.58 -7.99 -12.59
N VAL A 179 2.78 -7.51 -12.95
CA VAL A 179 4.04 -7.97 -12.35
C VAL A 179 4.46 -7.16 -11.12
N TRP A 180 3.73 -6.08 -10.82
CA TRP A 180 4.08 -5.14 -9.76
C TRP A 180 4.26 -5.79 -8.37
N PRO A 181 3.55 -6.85 -7.95
CA PRO A 181 3.76 -7.44 -6.62
C PRO A 181 5.17 -8.00 -6.43
N SER A 182 5.84 -8.43 -7.51
CA SER A 182 7.24 -8.89 -7.45
C SER A 182 8.27 -7.74 -7.43
N GLY A 183 7.79 -6.50 -7.47
CA GLY A 183 8.61 -5.30 -7.35
C GLY A 183 9.24 -5.14 -5.97
N TYR A 184 8.60 -5.64 -4.91
CA TYR A 184 9.11 -5.59 -3.53
C TYR A 184 10.47 -6.29 -3.36
N GLN A 185 10.75 -7.32 -4.18
CA GLN A 185 12.00 -8.06 -4.20
C GLN A 185 13.09 -7.41 -5.08
N LYS A 186 12.74 -6.41 -5.90
CA LYS A 186 13.72 -5.75 -6.76
C LYS A 186 14.61 -4.80 -5.97
N LEU A 187 15.78 -4.50 -6.55
CA LEU A 187 16.83 -3.74 -5.87
C LEU A 187 16.34 -2.40 -5.32
N ALA A 188 15.55 -1.64 -6.09
CA ALA A 188 15.11 -0.30 -5.69
C ALA A 188 14.20 -0.35 -4.46
N ALA A 189 13.05 -1.01 -4.56
CA ALA A 189 12.10 -1.11 -3.45
C ALA A 189 12.70 -1.82 -2.23
N GLY A 190 13.37 -2.97 -2.44
CA GLY A 190 14.01 -3.72 -1.36
C GLY A 190 15.05 -2.89 -0.59
N THR A 191 15.83 -2.07 -1.31
CA THR A 191 16.79 -1.15 -0.68
C THR A 191 16.07 -0.05 0.10
N MET A 192 15.09 0.61 -0.52
CA MET A 192 14.42 1.76 0.10
C MET A 192 13.65 1.38 1.36
N PHE A 193 12.93 0.26 1.38
CA PHE A 193 12.29 -0.24 2.61
C PHE A 193 13.30 -0.58 3.70
N THR A 194 14.45 -1.17 3.34
CA THR A 194 15.50 -1.48 4.31
C THR A 194 16.09 -0.21 4.91
N LEU A 195 16.34 0.82 4.10
CA LEU A 195 16.84 2.12 4.54
C LEU A 195 15.81 2.86 5.39
N PHE A 196 14.55 2.85 4.97
CA PHE A 196 13.47 3.52 5.69
C PHE A 196 13.24 2.90 7.06
N PHE A 197 13.23 1.58 7.19
CA PHE A 197 12.91 0.93 8.46
C PHE A 197 14.12 0.63 9.36
N ALA A 198 15.28 0.34 8.77
CA ALA A 198 16.46 -0.11 9.52
C ALA A 198 17.79 0.40 8.93
N GLY A 199 17.78 1.58 8.28
CA GLY A 199 18.98 2.22 7.76
C GLY A 199 20.01 2.56 8.85
N ASP A 200 19.57 2.92 10.06
CA ASP A 200 20.47 3.17 11.21
C ASP A 200 21.25 1.91 11.61
N THR A 201 20.63 0.75 11.42
CA THR A 201 21.18 -0.56 11.79
C THR A 201 22.04 -1.13 10.67
N PHE A 202 21.51 -1.16 9.44
CA PHE A 202 22.11 -1.90 8.32
C PHE A 202 22.88 -1.04 7.32
N ALA A 203 22.71 0.29 7.36
CA ALA A 203 23.42 1.22 6.48
C ALA A 203 23.95 2.48 7.21
N PRO A 204 24.57 2.37 8.41
CA PRO A 204 24.90 3.53 9.27
C PRO A 204 25.94 4.49 8.67
N ASN A 205 26.75 4.03 7.71
CA ASN A 205 27.81 4.86 7.11
C ASN A 205 27.26 5.84 6.09
N ARG A 206 26.09 5.53 5.49
CA ARG A 206 25.47 6.41 4.50
C ARG A 206 24.65 7.49 5.21
N LYS A 207 25.20 8.71 5.22
CA LYS A 207 24.58 9.89 5.83
C LYS A 207 24.35 11.00 4.82
N VAL A 208 23.40 11.87 5.15
CA VAL A 208 23.00 13.02 4.34
C VAL A 208 22.98 14.28 5.21
N LYS A 209 23.18 15.45 4.62
CA LYS A 209 23.09 16.70 5.35
C LYS A 209 21.63 16.96 5.75
N ARG A 210 21.39 17.24 7.03
CA ARG A 210 20.06 17.54 7.57
C ARG A 210 19.41 18.72 6.85
N ASN A 211 20.20 19.74 6.52
CA ASN A 211 19.75 20.95 5.82
C ASN A 211 19.41 20.74 4.32
N LEU A 212 19.48 19.52 3.79
CA LEU A 212 18.84 19.21 2.50
C LEU A 212 17.32 19.32 2.59
N HIS A 213 16.75 19.10 3.77
CA HIS A 213 15.33 19.34 4.03
C HIS A 213 15.10 20.83 4.25
N ARG A 214 14.25 21.45 3.42
CA ARG A 214 14.07 22.91 3.40
C ARG A 214 13.69 23.48 4.78
N GLN A 215 12.74 22.87 5.47
CA GLN A 215 12.32 23.33 6.80
C GLN A 215 13.44 23.18 7.84
N TRP A 216 14.23 22.11 7.81
CA TRP A 216 15.29 21.89 8.80
C TRP A 216 16.53 22.75 8.54
N ALA A 217 16.70 23.22 7.30
CA ALA A 217 17.74 24.17 6.95
C ALA A 217 17.53 25.53 7.63
N GLU A 218 16.29 25.90 7.93
CA GLU A 218 15.96 27.13 8.66
C GLU A 218 16.22 27.00 10.17
N GLU A 219 16.17 25.77 10.70
CA GLU A 219 16.34 25.46 12.12
C GLU A 219 17.82 25.27 12.54
N THR A 220 18.71 24.98 11.59
CA THR A 220 20.10 24.58 11.89
C THR A 220 21.12 25.42 11.14
N THR A 221 22.09 25.99 11.86
CA THR A 221 23.13 26.87 11.29
C THR A 221 24.43 26.13 10.91
N GLY A 222 24.44 24.80 10.86
CA GLY A 222 25.65 23.98 10.64
C GLY A 222 25.42 22.73 9.79
N GLU A 223 26.52 22.07 9.40
CA GLU A 223 26.48 20.85 8.58
C GLU A 223 26.31 19.59 9.45
N GLU A 224 25.10 19.39 9.98
CA GLU A 224 24.75 18.14 10.66
C GLU A 224 24.50 17.02 9.64
N LEU A 225 25.16 15.88 9.83
CA LEU A 225 24.94 14.65 9.05
C LEU A 225 24.06 13.68 9.82
N ILE A 226 22.88 13.39 9.28
CA ILE A 226 21.95 12.40 9.80
C ILE A 226 21.87 11.18 8.87
N THR A 227 21.36 10.06 9.36
CA THR A 227 21.23 8.85 8.56
C THR A 227 20.09 8.98 7.54
N LEU A 228 20.10 8.11 6.53
CA LEU A 228 18.98 8.03 5.58
C LEU A 228 17.65 7.66 6.26
N GLN A 229 17.68 6.79 7.27
CA GLN A 229 16.47 6.41 8.02
C GLN A 229 15.84 7.63 8.70
N GLN A 230 16.63 8.39 9.45
CA GLN A 230 16.18 9.58 10.16
C GLN A 230 15.63 10.64 9.19
N PHE A 231 16.32 10.85 8.06
CA PHE A 231 15.89 11.80 7.04
C PHE A 231 14.58 11.37 6.40
N LEU A 232 14.50 10.15 5.85
CA LEU A 232 13.32 9.68 5.12
C LEU A 232 12.08 9.59 6.01
N GLN A 233 12.21 9.04 7.22
CA GLN A 233 11.08 8.96 8.14
C GLN A 233 10.67 10.35 8.63
N GLY A 234 11.63 11.22 8.96
CA GLY A 234 11.34 12.58 9.39
C GLY A 234 10.57 13.37 8.35
N SER A 235 10.98 13.29 7.07
CA SER A 235 10.28 13.97 5.97
C SER A 235 8.88 13.42 5.75
N MET A 236 8.69 12.09 5.70
CA MET A 236 7.36 11.50 5.52
C MET A 236 6.43 11.85 6.70
N VAL A 237 6.91 11.71 7.94
CA VAL A 237 6.14 12.04 9.14
C VAL A 237 5.72 13.51 9.14
N GLU A 238 6.61 14.41 8.74
CA GLU A 238 6.27 15.84 8.68
C GLU A 238 5.32 16.17 7.53
N ALA A 239 5.49 15.58 6.35
CA ALA A 239 4.57 15.80 5.22
C ALA A 239 3.13 15.41 5.57
N PHE A 240 2.93 14.24 6.18
CA PHE A 240 1.60 13.84 6.70
C PHE A 240 1.18 14.66 7.93
N GLY A 241 2.14 15.15 8.71
CA GLY A 241 1.90 16.10 9.80
C GLY A 241 1.27 17.41 9.33
N GLN A 242 1.75 17.98 8.22
CA GLN A 242 1.20 19.20 7.61
C GLN A 242 -0.25 18.99 7.13
N LEU A 243 -0.53 17.81 6.55
CA LEU A 243 -1.88 17.43 6.18
C LEU A 243 -2.76 17.26 7.43
N ALA A 244 -2.27 16.57 8.45
CA ALA A 244 -2.95 16.40 9.74
C ALA A 244 -3.31 17.75 10.38
N ASP A 245 -2.40 18.71 10.39
CA ASP A 245 -2.68 20.05 10.95
C ASP A 245 -3.84 20.73 10.20
N SER A 246 -3.83 20.65 8.86
CA SER A 246 -4.89 21.22 8.01
C SER A 246 -6.25 20.53 8.18
N LEU A 247 -6.24 19.25 8.52
CA LEU A 247 -7.45 18.45 8.72
C LEU A 247 -7.97 18.44 10.17
N SER A 248 -7.20 18.98 11.12
CA SER A 248 -7.50 18.94 12.55
C SER A 248 -8.82 19.61 12.95
N SER A 249 -9.33 20.55 12.15
CA SER A 249 -10.60 21.24 12.39
C SER A 249 -11.84 20.44 12.01
N PHE A 250 -11.72 19.33 11.27
CA PHE A 250 -12.85 18.54 10.79
C PHE A 250 -13.17 17.40 11.75
N GLU A 251 -14.40 17.35 12.23
CA GLU A 251 -14.90 16.27 13.11
C GLU A 251 -15.03 14.94 12.38
N CYS A 252 -15.25 14.99 11.05
CA CYS A 252 -15.40 13.78 10.25
C CYS A 252 -14.09 12.99 10.08
N VAL A 253 -12.92 13.62 10.31
CA VAL A 253 -11.62 12.95 10.22
C VAL A 253 -11.41 12.15 11.49
N ILE A 254 -11.36 10.83 11.35
CA ILE A 254 -11.29 9.91 12.50
C ILE A 254 -9.88 9.43 12.79
N GLY A 255 -8.94 9.55 11.85
CA GLY A 255 -7.54 9.19 12.09
C GLY A 255 -6.70 9.02 10.85
N PHE A 256 -5.52 8.43 11.04
CA PHE A 256 -4.51 8.21 10.01
C PHE A 256 -3.94 6.79 10.11
N GLU A 257 -3.91 6.09 8.98
CA GLU A 257 -3.15 4.86 8.79
C GLU A 257 -1.70 5.22 8.41
N PRO A 258 -0.68 4.82 9.20
CA PRO A 258 0.70 5.29 9.02
C PRO A 258 1.39 4.82 7.74
N MET A 259 1.01 3.65 7.21
CA MET A 259 1.55 3.10 5.98
C MET A 259 0.69 1.93 5.49
N ASN A 260 0.18 2.04 4.26
CA ASN A 260 -0.44 0.93 3.54
C ASN A 260 0.57 -0.22 3.34
N GLU A 261 0.17 -1.45 3.67
CA GLU A 261 0.90 -2.70 3.37
C GLU A 261 2.42 -2.60 3.60
N PRO A 262 2.88 -2.33 4.84
CA PRO A 262 4.30 -2.12 5.10
C PRO A 262 5.12 -3.35 4.72
N HIS A 263 6.25 -3.16 4.05
CA HIS A 263 7.12 -4.24 3.61
C HIS A 263 8.52 -4.13 4.23
N ARG A 264 9.12 -5.27 4.58
CA ARG A 264 10.41 -5.35 5.29
C ARG A 264 11.65 -5.09 4.44
N GLY A 265 11.50 -4.95 3.12
CA GLY A 265 12.63 -4.88 2.18
C GLY A 265 13.51 -6.13 2.30
N PHE A 266 14.80 -5.94 2.55
CA PHE A 266 15.76 -7.03 2.80
C PHE A 266 15.89 -7.40 4.29
N ILE A 267 15.21 -6.72 5.22
CA ILE A 267 15.24 -7.06 6.64
C ILE A 267 14.73 -8.49 6.80
N ASN A 268 15.46 -9.32 7.56
CA ASN A 268 15.23 -10.75 7.69
C ASN A 268 15.27 -11.53 6.37
N LEU A 269 16.12 -11.12 5.42
CA LEU A 269 16.34 -11.81 4.15
C LEU A 269 16.51 -13.33 4.33
N TYR A 270 15.73 -14.12 3.58
CA TYR A 270 15.79 -15.58 3.64
C TYR A 270 17.16 -16.13 3.22
N SER A 271 17.64 -15.69 2.07
CA SER A 271 18.97 -16.02 1.55
C SER A 271 19.42 -14.95 0.56
N PRO A 272 20.72 -14.60 0.51
CA PRO A 272 21.22 -13.71 -0.53
C PRO A 272 21.21 -14.34 -1.94
N TYR A 273 21.00 -15.66 -2.04
CA TYR A 273 21.06 -16.42 -3.29
C TYR A 273 19.69 -16.83 -3.84
N GLN A 274 18.63 -16.77 -3.03
CA GLN A 274 17.29 -17.19 -3.43
C GLN A 274 16.24 -16.64 -2.48
N TRP A 275 15.01 -16.55 -2.96
CA TRP A 275 13.86 -16.15 -2.18
C TRP A 275 13.13 -17.34 -1.55
N ASN A 276 12.16 -17.09 -0.65
CA ASN A 276 11.35 -18.13 -0.03
C ASN A 276 10.03 -18.35 -0.81
N PRO A 277 9.87 -19.48 -1.54
CA PRO A 277 8.68 -19.74 -2.37
C PRO A 277 7.38 -19.95 -1.60
N MET A 278 7.44 -20.05 -0.27
CA MET A 278 6.26 -20.19 0.59
C MET A 278 5.73 -18.86 1.13
N THR A 279 6.57 -17.82 1.20
CA THR A 279 6.20 -16.53 1.81
C THR A 279 6.30 -15.36 0.84
N ASP A 280 7.10 -15.50 -0.21
CA ASP A 280 7.39 -14.41 -1.13
C ASP A 280 6.77 -14.73 -2.51
N LEU A 281 6.05 -13.78 -3.09
CA LEU A 281 5.41 -13.93 -4.40
C LEU A 281 6.38 -13.57 -5.54
N PHE A 282 6.69 -14.52 -6.43
CA PHE A 282 7.58 -14.28 -7.59
C PHE A 282 6.81 -14.33 -8.90
N ILE A 283 6.87 -13.24 -9.63
CA ILE A 283 6.26 -13.11 -10.95
C ILE A 283 7.32 -12.58 -11.90
N ARG A 284 7.60 -13.33 -12.97
CA ARG A 284 8.62 -13.05 -13.98
C ARG A 284 10.01 -12.84 -13.38
N ASP A 285 10.61 -11.67 -13.57
CA ASP A 285 12.03 -11.43 -13.32
C ASP A 285 12.27 -11.09 -11.85
N CYS A 286 12.65 -12.10 -11.08
CA CYS A 286 12.89 -12.00 -9.65
C CYS A 286 14.34 -12.39 -9.33
N PRO A 287 15.33 -11.53 -9.64
CA PRO A 287 16.72 -11.79 -9.26
C PRO A 287 16.80 -11.99 -7.74
N SER A 288 17.65 -12.90 -7.29
CA SER A 288 18.06 -12.97 -5.89
C SER A 288 18.73 -11.66 -5.46
N PHE A 289 18.86 -11.40 -4.15
CA PHE A 289 19.55 -10.21 -3.64
C PHE A 289 20.93 -10.03 -4.30
N LEU A 290 21.76 -11.09 -4.35
CA LEU A 290 23.11 -11.01 -4.91
C LEU A 290 23.09 -10.69 -6.42
N GLU A 291 22.16 -11.27 -7.17
CA GLU A 291 22.00 -10.96 -8.59
C GLU A 291 21.51 -9.52 -8.79
N ALA A 292 20.57 -9.06 -7.97
CA ALA A 292 19.99 -7.73 -8.04
C ALA A 292 21.04 -6.65 -7.79
N VAL A 293 21.87 -6.78 -6.75
CA VAL A 293 22.95 -5.82 -6.47
C VAL A 293 24.04 -5.83 -7.56
N ALA A 294 24.34 -6.99 -8.15
CA ALA A 294 25.30 -7.09 -9.23
C ALA A 294 24.79 -6.48 -10.54
N LEU A 295 23.51 -6.74 -10.89
CA LEU A 295 22.85 -6.08 -12.02
C LEU A 295 22.80 -4.57 -11.82
N GLY A 296 22.44 -4.10 -10.62
CA GLY A 296 22.41 -2.68 -10.29
C GLY A 296 23.79 -2.01 -10.36
N ASP A 297 24.88 -2.75 -10.14
CA ASP A 297 26.25 -2.25 -10.32
C ASP A 297 26.76 -2.39 -11.77
N GLY A 298 25.90 -2.75 -12.73
CA GLY A 298 26.23 -2.83 -14.15
C GLY A 298 26.80 -4.18 -14.62
N HIS A 299 26.72 -5.23 -13.80
CA HIS A 299 27.27 -6.54 -14.14
C HIS A 299 26.21 -7.53 -14.62
N SER A 300 26.36 -8.05 -15.84
CA SER A 300 25.44 -9.04 -16.43
C SER A 300 25.24 -10.28 -15.56
N GLN A 301 23.97 -10.60 -15.26
CA GLN A 301 23.57 -11.80 -14.54
C GLN A 301 22.64 -12.68 -15.39
N ARG A 302 22.65 -13.98 -15.11
CA ARG A 302 21.65 -14.93 -15.60
C ARG A 302 20.70 -15.22 -14.45
N ILE A 303 19.47 -14.75 -14.57
CA ILE A 303 18.45 -14.80 -13.52
C ILE A 303 17.38 -15.84 -13.85
N ASP A 304 16.69 -16.29 -12.81
CA ASP A 304 15.49 -17.12 -12.92
C ASP A 304 14.25 -16.28 -13.27
N VAL A 305 13.36 -16.85 -14.10
CA VAL A 305 12.09 -16.24 -14.52
C VAL A 305 10.95 -17.14 -14.07
N TYR A 306 10.00 -16.55 -13.34
CA TYR A 306 8.91 -17.27 -12.68
C TYR A 306 7.55 -17.05 -13.35
N THR A 307 6.68 -18.05 -13.24
CA THR A 307 5.26 -17.93 -13.58
C THR A 307 4.41 -18.30 -12.35
N PRO A 308 3.29 -17.61 -12.09
CA PRO A 308 2.35 -18.02 -11.06
C PRO A 308 1.81 -19.43 -11.34
N THR A 309 1.75 -20.26 -10.31
CA THR A 309 1.15 -21.59 -10.37
C THR A 309 0.36 -21.86 -9.09
N TRP A 310 -0.38 -22.97 -9.07
CA TRP A 310 -1.08 -23.43 -7.87
C TRP A 310 -0.90 -24.95 -7.73
N PRO A 311 -0.68 -25.50 -6.52
CA PRO A 311 -0.64 -24.85 -5.20
C PRO A 311 0.70 -24.23 -4.80
N ILE A 312 1.76 -24.43 -5.59
CA ILE A 312 3.04 -23.74 -5.38
C ILE A 312 2.91 -22.34 -5.97
N PRO A 313 3.02 -21.24 -5.18
CA PRO A 313 2.70 -19.88 -5.66
C PRO A 313 3.47 -19.46 -6.91
N SER A 314 4.72 -19.89 -7.02
CA SER A 314 5.62 -19.50 -8.12
C SER A 314 6.46 -20.68 -8.58
N PHE A 315 6.44 -20.95 -9.88
CA PHE A 315 7.27 -21.98 -10.52
C PHE A 315 8.32 -21.34 -11.43
N ARG A 316 9.57 -21.84 -11.36
CA ARG A 316 10.65 -21.39 -12.25
C ARG A 316 10.39 -21.91 -13.67
N PHE A 317 10.01 -21.00 -14.56
CA PHE A 317 9.68 -21.31 -15.96
C PHE A 317 10.94 -21.46 -16.83
N HIS A 318 11.87 -20.50 -16.77
CA HIS A 318 13.18 -20.60 -17.45
C HIS A 318 14.21 -19.68 -16.77
N THR A 319 15.40 -19.55 -17.38
CA THR A 319 16.40 -18.54 -16.99
C THR A 319 16.64 -17.59 -18.15
N ARG A 320 16.99 -16.33 -17.89
CA ARG A 320 17.40 -15.37 -18.95
C ARG A 320 18.59 -14.53 -18.50
N ARG A 321 19.37 -14.05 -19.46
CA ARG A 321 20.49 -13.13 -19.19
C ARG A 321 20.01 -11.68 -19.30
N ILE A 322 20.31 -10.87 -18.29
CA ILE A 322 20.18 -9.42 -18.33
C ILE A 322 21.60 -8.84 -18.43
N THR A 323 21.79 -7.88 -19.33
CA THR A 323 23.07 -7.22 -19.57
C THR A 323 22.83 -5.71 -19.57
N PRO A 324 22.95 -5.06 -18.40
CA PRO A 324 22.81 -3.62 -18.33
C PRO A 324 24.05 -2.94 -18.93
N HIS A 325 23.84 -1.80 -19.59
CA HIS A 325 24.89 -0.91 -20.08
C HIS A 325 25.12 0.28 -19.16
N VAL A 326 24.26 0.45 -18.16
CA VAL A 326 24.28 1.50 -17.15
C VAL A 326 24.33 0.92 -15.74
N ARG A 327 24.58 1.77 -14.74
CA ARG A 327 24.42 1.43 -13.32
C ARG A 327 23.08 1.98 -12.82
N ALA A 328 22.46 1.27 -11.89
CA ALA A 328 21.29 1.75 -11.15
C ALA A 328 21.66 2.93 -10.23
N TRP A 329 22.94 3.14 -9.96
CA TRP A 329 23.47 4.17 -9.08
C TRP A 329 24.01 5.36 -9.89
N GLN A 330 23.91 6.56 -9.34
CA GLN A 330 24.54 7.76 -9.90
C GLN A 330 26.05 7.56 -10.08
N SER A 331 26.67 8.23 -11.06
CA SER A 331 28.03 7.94 -11.52
C SER A 331 29.11 8.01 -10.42
N SER A 332 28.94 8.90 -9.44
CA SER A 332 29.86 9.07 -8.30
C SER A 332 29.44 8.32 -7.04
N VAL A 333 28.36 7.54 -7.11
CA VAL A 333 27.77 6.87 -5.94
C VAL A 333 28.03 5.37 -5.99
N GLU A 334 28.64 4.86 -4.92
CA GLU A 334 28.83 3.44 -4.70
C GLU A 334 27.49 2.80 -4.29
N CYS A 335 27.27 1.55 -4.72
CA CYS A 335 26.16 0.75 -4.22
C CYS A 335 26.21 0.69 -2.68
N ILE A 336 25.12 1.10 -2.01
CA ILE A 336 25.06 1.16 -0.54
C ILE A 336 25.45 -0.19 0.09
N TRP A 337 24.99 -1.31 -0.46
CA TRP A 337 25.30 -2.63 0.09
C TRP A 337 26.76 -3.07 -0.17
N LYS A 338 27.40 -2.53 -1.21
CA LYS A 338 28.84 -2.73 -1.46
C LYS A 338 29.68 -1.87 -0.53
N GLU A 339 29.28 -0.61 -0.31
CA GLU A 339 29.88 0.31 0.68
C GLU A 339 29.91 -0.31 2.10
N HIS A 340 28.83 -1.01 2.48
CA HIS A 340 28.74 -1.68 3.78
C HIS A 340 29.39 -3.08 3.80
N GLY A 341 30.07 -3.47 2.72
CA GLY A 341 30.78 -4.74 2.60
C GLY A 341 29.85 -5.95 2.69
N VAL A 342 28.60 -5.84 2.23
CA VAL A 342 27.65 -6.97 2.18
C VAL A 342 28.03 -7.93 1.06
N TRP A 343 28.50 -7.39 -0.06
CA TRP A 343 28.92 -8.13 -1.24
C TRP A 343 30.08 -7.41 -1.95
N ARG A 344 30.71 -8.09 -2.92
CA ARG A 344 31.67 -7.49 -3.86
C ARG A 344 31.65 -8.20 -5.21
N TRP A 345 32.19 -7.55 -6.23
CA TRP A 345 32.51 -8.18 -7.50
C TRP A 345 33.89 -8.86 -7.44
N ASP A 346 33.99 -10.12 -7.86
CA ASP A 346 35.26 -10.82 -8.06
C ASP A 346 35.71 -10.66 -9.51
N GLU A 347 36.65 -9.76 -9.75
CA GLU A 347 37.18 -9.46 -11.08
C GLU A 347 37.78 -10.69 -11.78
N LYS A 348 38.42 -11.59 -11.03
CA LYS A 348 39.05 -12.79 -11.61
C LYS A 348 38.00 -13.78 -12.09
N ARG A 349 36.94 -13.97 -11.30
CA ARG A 349 35.87 -14.94 -11.61
C ARG A 349 34.74 -14.34 -12.44
N ARG A 350 34.69 -13.00 -12.57
CA ARG A 350 33.59 -12.23 -13.16
C ARG A 350 32.24 -12.63 -12.56
N LYS A 351 32.17 -12.68 -11.23
CA LYS A 351 30.98 -13.09 -10.47
C LYS A 351 30.82 -12.26 -9.20
N PRO A 352 29.59 -12.04 -8.74
CA PRO A 352 29.37 -11.40 -7.45
C PRO A 352 29.59 -12.41 -6.31
N ILE A 353 30.08 -11.93 -5.17
CA ILE A 353 30.36 -12.72 -3.96
C ILE A 353 29.74 -12.04 -2.74
N VAL A 354 29.01 -12.81 -1.95
CA VAL A 354 28.49 -12.38 -0.63
C VAL A 354 29.62 -12.41 0.39
N LEU A 355 29.75 -11.34 1.16
CA LEU A 355 30.73 -11.19 2.24
C LEU A 355 30.07 -11.31 3.63
N LYS A 356 28.85 -10.80 3.78
CA LYS A 356 28.08 -10.82 5.04
C LYS A 356 26.70 -11.46 4.82
N PRO A 357 26.57 -12.79 4.80
CA PRO A 357 25.31 -13.46 4.46
C PRO A 357 24.17 -13.24 5.46
N LYS A 358 24.48 -12.79 6.69
CA LYS A 358 23.50 -12.51 7.74
C LYS A 358 23.33 -11.01 8.02
N HIS A 359 23.82 -10.13 7.11
CA HIS A 359 23.84 -8.69 7.32
C HIS A 359 22.47 -8.12 7.71
N PHE A 360 21.40 -8.61 7.09
CA PHE A 360 20.03 -8.14 7.33
C PHE A 360 19.26 -8.93 8.38
N ASN A 361 19.87 -9.92 9.04
CA ASN A 361 19.18 -10.82 9.96
C ASN A 361 19.55 -10.59 11.42
N LEU A 362 20.72 -9.98 11.69
CA LEU A 362 21.25 -9.83 13.05
C LEU A 362 21.41 -8.36 13.38
N ASP A 363 20.96 -7.97 14.56
CA ASP A 363 21.29 -6.68 15.15
C ASP A 363 22.82 -6.63 15.41
N PRO A 364 23.57 -5.70 14.80
CA PRO A 364 25.01 -5.62 14.95
C PRO A 364 25.45 -5.23 16.37
N ALA A 365 24.60 -4.57 17.16
CA ALA A 365 24.91 -4.19 18.53
C ALA A 365 24.80 -5.38 19.50
N THR A 366 23.84 -6.28 19.27
CA THR A 366 23.53 -7.38 20.20
C THR A 366 23.90 -8.76 19.68
N GLY A 367 24.10 -8.92 18.37
CA GLY A 367 24.31 -10.20 17.69
C GLY A 367 23.07 -11.10 17.63
N LYS A 368 21.91 -10.64 18.11
CA LYS A 368 20.66 -11.39 18.14
C LYS A 368 19.86 -11.20 16.85
N PRO A 369 18.90 -12.09 16.54
CA PRO A 369 17.97 -11.89 15.42
C PRO A 369 17.29 -10.52 15.52
N PHE A 370 17.35 -9.74 14.45
CA PHE A 370 16.65 -8.47 14.34
C PHE A 370 15.16 -8.75 14.07
N ASP A 371 14.26 -8.11 14.79
CA ASP A 371 12.81 -8.28 14.59
C ASP A 371 12.21 -7.07 13.87
N PHE A 372 11.68 -7.29 12.66
CA PHE A 372 11.14 -6.21 11.81
C PHE A 372 10.04 -5.39 12.50
N TYR A 373 9.17 -6.05 13.26
CA TYR A 373 8.03 -5.38 13.89
C TYR A 373 8.47 -4.51 15.06
N SER A 374 9.06 -5.11 16.09
CA SER A 374 9.41 -4.43 17.34
C SER A 374 10.60 -3.47 17.22
N GLN A 375 11.54 -3.71 16.30
CA GLN A 375 12.73 -2.86 16.15
C GLN A 375 12.65 -1.88 14.97
N ALA A 376 11.65 -2.01 14.08
CA ALA A 376 11.54 -1.18 12.88
C ALA A 376 10.14 -0.57 12.69
N LEU A 377 9.12 -1.38 12.38
CA LEU A 377 7.78 -0.89 12.03
C LEU A 377 7.10 -0.16 13.21
N TYR A 378 7.06 -0.77 14.40
CA TYR A 378 6.36 -0.17 15.55
C TYR A 378 6.98 1.15 16.01
N PRO A 379 8.31 1.30 16.12
CA PRO A 379 8.91 2.61 16.39
C PRO A 379 8.54 3.68 15.35
N PHE A 380 8.44 3.33 14.07
CA PHE A 380 7.99 4.26 13.03
C PHE A 380 6.53 4.66 13.27
N VAL A 381 5.64 3.69 13.51
CA VAL A 381 4.23 3.96 13.81
C VAL A 381 4.09 4.88 15.01
N SER A 382 4.82 4.66 16.10
CA SER A 382 4.76 5.53 17.28
C SER A 382 5.18 6.97 16.96
N ARG A 383 6.22 7.17 16.13
CA ARG A 383 6.65 8.50 15.67
C ARG A 383 5.59 9.17 14.80
N PHE A 384 5.03 8.44 13.84
CA PHE A 384 3.99 8.94 12.95
C PHE A 384 2.74 9.33 13.74
N ALA A 385 2.26 8.45 14.62
CA ALA A 385 1.11 8.67 15.48
C ALA A 385 1.29 9.93 16.35
N ALA A 386 2.45 10.07 17.00
CA ALA A 386 2.74 11.24 17.83
C ALA A 386 2.65 12.56 17.05
N ARG A 387 3.07 12.59 15.78
CA ARG A 387 2.98 13.80 14.94
C ARG A 387 1.54 14.12 14.52
N VAL A 388 0.81 13.13 14.01
CA VAL A 388 -0.56 13.36 13.51
C VAL A 388 -1.55 13.60 14.65
N GLN A 389 -1.35 12.98 15.81
CA GLN A 389 -2.21 13.16 17.00
C GLN A 389 -1.85 14.41 17.83
N SER A 390 -0.95 15.28 17.35
CA SER A 390 -0.51 16.48 18.09
C SER A 390 -1.63 17.46 18.40
N HIS A 391 -2.62 17.58 17.50
CA HIS A 391 -3.79 18.45 17.67
C HIS A 391 -5.07 17.68 18.03
N ARG A 392 -5.13 16.38 17.73
CA ARG A 392 -6.31 15.51 17.92
C ARG A 392 -5.88 14.17 18.50
N HIS A 393 -5.77 14.10 19.83
CA HIS A 393 -5.32 12.90 20.55
C HIS A 393 -6.29 11.71 20.44
N GLU A 394 -7.53 11.94 20.05
CA GLU A 394 -8.58 10.93 19.87
C GLU A 394 -8.49 10.19 18.53
N TRP A 395 -7.68 10.68 17.58
CA TRP A 395 -7.58 10.05 16.27
C TRP A 395 -7.09 8.60 16.36
N ILE A 396 -7.75 7.71 15.62
CA ILE A 396 -7.38 6.30 15.55
C ILE A 396 -6.13 6.10 14.69
N ILE A 397 -5.35 5.08 15.02
CA ILE A 397 -4.15 4.68 14.27
C ILE A 397 -4.32 3.23 13.81
N PRO A 398 -4.94 2.98 12.64
CA PRO A 398 -5.03 1.65 12.06
C PRO A 398 -3.65 1.18 11.60
N VAL A 399 -3.28 -0.06 11.95
CA VAL A 399 -2.00 -0.65 11.55
C VAL A 399 -2.22 -2.08 11.07
N GLY A 400 -1.86 -2.36 9.83
CA GLY A 400 -1.77 -3.71 9.26
C GLY A 400 -0.35 -4.29 9.37
N PRO A 401 -0.19 -5.62 9.48
CA PRO A 401 1.10 -6.27 9.23
C PRO A 401 1.42 -6.31 7.72
N ILE A 402 2.56 -6.91 7.36
CA ILE A 402 2.80 -7.36 5.99
C ILE A 402 1.58 -8.15 5.50
N PRO A 403 1.06 -7.89 4.28
CA PRO A 403 -0.13 -8.55 3.77
C PRO A 403 -0.06 -10.08 3.89
N ASN A 404 -1.17 -10.68 4.31
CA ASN A 404 -1.34 -12.14 4.51
C ASN A 404 -0.56 -12.75 5.67
N GLU A 405 0.16 -11.98 6.49
CA GLU A 405 0.66 -12.46 7.78
C GLU A 405 -0.43 -12.40 8.86
N PHE A 406 -0.38 -13.34 9.80
CA PHE A 406 -1.15 -13.22 11.04
C PHE A 406 -0.62 -12.05 11.87
N TYR A 407 -1.50 -11.44 12.66
CA TYR A 407 -1.15 -10.21 13.37
C TYR A 407 0.00 -10.43 14.37
N PRO A 408 1.12 -9.70 14.28
CA PRO A 408 2.28 -9.90 15.14
C PRO A 408 2.02 -9.42 16.57
N LYS A 409 2.85 -9.88 17.51
CA LYS A 409 2.78 -9.40 18.90
C LYS A 409 3.33 -7.99 19.01
N TRP A 410 2.64 -7.15 19.76
CA TRP A 410 3.06 -5.79 20.10
C TRP A 410 2.85 -5.57 21.59
N ASP A 411 3.91 -5.25 22.34
CA ASP A 411 3.77 -4.96 23.77
C ASP A 411 2.88 -3.72 24.01
N HIS A 412 2.00 -3.79 25.01
CA HIS A 412 1.04 -2.73 25.33
C HIS A 412 1.73 -1.38 25.62
N SER A 413 2.90 -1.42 26.27
CA SER A 413 3.65 -0.21 26.63
C SER A 413 4.22 0.57 25.43
N GLN A 414 4.27 -0.07 24.26
CA GLN A 414 4.89 0.48 23.05
C GLN A 414 3.87 0.90 21.98
N ARG A 415 2.57 0.75 22.25
CA ARG A 415 1.51 1.02 21.28
C ARG A 415 1.18 2.52 21.25
N PRO A 416 0.82 3.09 20.08
CA PRO A 416 0.21 4.41 20.04
C PRO A 416 -1.15 4.41 20.73
N GLN A 417 -1.60 5.59 21.15
CA GLN A 417 -2.96 5.77 21.64
C GLN A 417 -3.96 5.51 20.50
N ASN A 418 -5.11 4.92 20.84
CA ASN A 418 -6.19 4.57 19.90
C ASN A 418 -5.72 3.68 18.73
N LEU A 419 -4.81 2.74 19.01
CA LEU A 419 -4.42 1.70 18.07
C LEU A 419 -5.65 0.90 17.63
N VAL A 420 -5.76 0.71 16.31
CA VAL A 420 -6.76 -0.17 15.68
C VAL A 420 -6.00 -1.21 14.85
N ALA A 421 -6.43 -2.47 14.92
CA ALA A 421 -5.87 -3.49 14.03
C ALA A 421 -6.46 -3.30 12.62
N GLY A 422 -5.60 -3.10 11.62
CA GLY A 422 -5.96 -2.83 10.23
C GLY A 422 -5.45 -3.87 9.22
N PRO A 423 -5.64 -5.19 9.42
CA PRO A 423 -5.16 -6.18 8.44
C PRO A 423 -5.94 -6.09 7.11
N HIS A 424 -5.30 -6.51 6.03
CA HIS A 424 -5.94 -6.63 4.71
C HIS A 424 -6.34 -8.07 4.43
N PHE A 425 -7.32 -8.26 3.56
CA PHE A 425 -7.71 -9.59 3.10
C PHE A 425 -8.09 -9.61 1.62
N TYR A 426 -7.40 -10.48 0.88
CA TYR A 426 -7.72 -10.81 -0.51
C TYR A 426 -7.79 -12.33 -0.69
N ASP A 427 -8.67 -12.80 -1.58
CA ASP A 427 -8.55 -14.15 -2.13
C ASP A 427 -7.33 -14.17 -3.05
N LEU A 428 -6.18 -14.59 -2.51
CA LEU A 428 -4.90 -14.63 -3.23
C LEU A 428 -4.95 -15.50 -4.50
N PHE A 429 -5.73 -16.58 -4.51
CA PHE A 429 -5.86 -17.40 -5.71
C PHE A 429 -6.56 -16.61 -6.81
N SER A 430 -7.69 -16.00 -6.48
CA SER A 430 -8.46 -15.21 -7.44
C SER A 430 -7.71 -13.95 -7.88
N LEU A 431 -7.01 -13.28 -6.96
CA LEU A 431 -6.21 -12.09 -7.22
C LEU A 431 -5.07 -12.36 -8.20
N VAL A 432 -4.24 -13.37 -7.91
CA VAL A 432 -3.04 -13.67 -8.71
C VAL A 432 -3.40 -14.22 -10.10
N HIS A 433 -4.41 -15.07 -10.18
CA HIS A 433 -4.83 -15.67 -11.45
C HIS A 433 -5.88 -14.85 -12.21
N LYS A 434 -6.41 -13.78 -11.62
CA LYS A 434 -7.57 -13.02 -12.12
C LYS A 434 -8.70 -13.94 -12.60
N SER A 435 -9.01 -14.95 -11.80
CA SER A 435 -10.03 -15.95 -12.13
C SER A 435 -10.90 -16.29 -10.93
N HIS A 436 -12.16 -16.61 -11.19
CA HIS A 436 -13.09 -17.08 -10.17
C HIS A 436 -14.11 -18.02 -10.80
N GLY A 437 -14.56 -19.01 -10.02
CA GLY A 437 -15.47 -20.02 -10.51
C GLY A 437 -16.09 -20.80 -9.35
N THR A 438 -16.45 -22.05 -9.60
CA THR A 438 -17.04 -22.92 -8.57
C THR A 438 -16.03 -23.39 -7.53
N LEU A 439 -14.72 -23.26 -7.77
CA LEU A 439 -13.67 -23.59 -6.81
C LEU A 439 -13.09 -22.30 -6.21
N THR A 440 -12.99 -22.27 -4.89
CA THR A 440 -12.24 -21.25 -4.12
C THR A 440 -11.20 -21.94 -3.24
N MET A 441 -10.10 -21.23 -2.96
CA MET A 441 -8.97 -21.79 -2.22
C MET A 441 -8.80 -21.12 -0.84
N ASP A 442 -8.48 -21.90 0.20
CA ASP A 442 -8.00 -21.41 1.50
C ASP A 442 -6.47 -21.28 1.44
N VAL A 443 -5.97 -20.10 1.07
CA VAL A 443 -4.53 -19.85 0.97
C VAL A 443 -3.89 -19.76 2.35
N GLN A 444 -4.60 -19.24 3.37
CA GLN A 444 -4.12 -19.28 4.75
C GLN A 444 -3.94 -20.73 5.24
N GLY A 445 -4.76 -21.66 4.75
CA GLY A 445 -4.64 -23.09 5.01
C GLY A 445 -3.28 -23.66 4.63
N ILE A 446 -2.61 -23.10 3.62
CA ILE A 446 -1.23 -23.47 3.24
C ILE A 446 -0.25 -23.01 4.32
N CYS A 447 -0.31 -21.74 4.72
CA CYS A 447 0.55 -21.18 5.78
C CYS A 447 0.36 -21.89 7.13
N MET A 448 -0.85 -22.39 7.39
CA MET A 448 -1.20 -23.17 8.58
C MET A 448 -0.85 -24.67 8.47
N ASN A 449 -0.22 -25.13 7.37
CA ASN A 449 0.04 -26.54 7.10
C ASN A 449 -1.20 -27.43 7.22
N LYS A 450 -2.39 -26.91 6.86
CA LYS A 450 -3.61 -27.74 6.76
C LYS A 450 -3.41 -28.77 5.63
N PRO A 451 -4.05 -29.95 5.67
CA PRO A 451 -4.01 -30.89 4.56
C PRO A 451 -4.68 -30.34 3.29
N ILE A 452 -4.17 -30.69 2.10
CA ILE A 452 -4.59 -30.12 0.80
C ILE A 452 -6.09 -30.18 0.52
N TRP A 453 -6.79 -31.23 0.95
CA TRP A 453 -8.24 -31.35 0.73
C TRP A 453 -9.06 -30.34 1.54
N LYS A 454 -8.48 -29.75 2.60
CA LYS A 454 -9.10 -28.64 3.34
C LYS A 454 -8.88 -27.29 2.69
N TRP A 455 -8.05 -27.20 1.65
CA TRP A 455 -7.83 -25.95 0.94
C TRP A 455 -8.90 -25.69 -0.12
N MET A 456 -9.60 -26.73 -0.59
CA MET A 456 -10.51 -26.64 -1.73
C MET A 456 -11.97 -26.51 -1.28
N HIS A 457 -12.65 -25.45 -1.73
CA HIS A 457 -14.04 -25.17 -1.39
C HIS A 457 -14.90 -25.03 -2.66
N PHE A 458 -15.92 -25.88 -2.79
CA PHE A 458 -16.74 -25.98 -3.99
C PHE A 458 -18.13 -25.33 -3.83
N GLY A 459 -18.46 -24.41 -4.72
CA GLY A 459 -19.72 -23.67 -4.78
C GLY A 459 -19.75 -22.44 -3.87
N HIS A 460 -20.73 -21.57 -4.10
CA HIS A 460 -20.86 -20.28 -3.42
C HIS A 460 -21.03 -20.40 -1.90
N VAL A 461 -21.79 -21.40 -1.43
CA VAL A 461 -21.96 -21.66 0.00
C VAL A 461 -20.63 -22.04 0.67
N ALA A 462 -19.80 -22.85 0.00
CA ALA A 462 -18.50 -23.23 0.53
C ALA A 462 -17.50 -22.06 0.47
N ALA A 463 -17.57 -21.21 -0.56
CA ALA A 463 -16.78 -19.98 -0.66
C ALA A 463 -17.11 -19.00 0.49
N ARG A 464 -18.40 -18.79 0.78
CA ARG A 464 -18.85 -18.00 1.95
C ARG A 464 -18.25 -18.53 3.26
N LYS A 465 -18.33 -19.85 3.46
CA LYS A 465 -17.74 -20.50 4.65
C LYS A 465 -16.22 -20.33 4.70
N ASN A 466 -15.54 -20.50 3.58
CA ASN A 466 -14.09 -20.34 3.45
C ASN A 466 -13.66 -18.93 3.88
N TYR A 467 -14.22 -17.88 3.27
CA TYR A 467 -13.84 -16.51 3.60
C TYR A 467 -14.22 -16.15 5.03
N THR A 468 -15.35 -16.65 5.54
CA THR A 468 -15.75 -16.45 6.95
C THR A 468 -14.71 -17.03 7.90
N GLU A 469 -14.20 -18.23 7.64
CA GLU A 469 -13.15 -18.88 8.44
C GLU A 469 -11.82 -18.13 8.34
N GLN A 470 -11.42 -17.70 7.15
CA GLN A 470 -10.17 -16.96 6.93
C GLN A 470 -10.17 -15.58 7.61
N ILE A 471 -11.27 -14.82 7.49
CA ILE A 471 -11.42 -13.54 8.21
C ILE A 471 -11.47 -13.78 9.72
N LYS A 472 -12.16 -14.84 10.17
CA LYS A 472 -12.16 -15.22 11.59
C LYS A 472 -10.74 -15.48 12.10
N ASN A 473 -9.92 -16.22 11.38
CA ASN A 473 -8.55 -16.52 11.80
C ASN A 473 -7.70 -15.26 11.92
N ILE A 474 -7.87 -14.29 11.01
CA ILE A 474 -7.19 -13.00 11.09
C ILE A 474 -7.61 -12.26 12.37
N VAL A 475 -8.91 -12.10 12.60
CA VAL A 475 -9.45 -11.41 13.79
C VAL A 475 -9.04 -12.11 15.08
N ASP A 476 -9.13 -13.44 15.14
CA ASP A 476 -8.69 -14.21 16.30
C ASP A 476 -7.17 -14.06 16.55
N SER A 477 -6.37 -13.91 15.48
CA SER A 477 -4.93 -13.65 15.62
C SER A 477 -4.64 -12.29 16.26
N VAL A 478 -5.42 -11.26 15.95
CA VAL A 478 -5.36 -9.94 16.60
C VAL A 478 -5.60 -10.09 18.10
N TYR A 479 -6.73 -10.69 18.47
CA TYR A 479 -7.11 -10.84 19.88
C TYR A 479 -6.10 -11.67 20.67
N LYS A 480 -5.58 -12.74 20.07
CA LYS A 480 -4.56 -13.59 20.69
C LYS A 480 -3.24 -12.87 20.92
N ASN A 481 -2.80 -12.03 19.99
CA ASN A 481 -1.44 -11.48 20.00
C ASN A 481 -1.34 -10.08 20.60
N ILE A 482 -2.40 -9.26 20.50
CA ILE A 482 -2.41 -7.90 21.03
C ILE A 482 -3.63 -7.55 21.91
N GLY A 483 -4.58 -8.47 22.09
CA GLY A 483 -5.75 -8.28 22.95
C GLY A 483 -6.99 -7.79 22.19
N GLU A 484 -8.10 -7.65 22.91
CA GLU A 484 -9.40 -7.25 22.36
C GLU A 484 -9.44 -5.74 22.08
N ILE A 485 -8.71 -5.30 21.05
CA ILE A 485 -8.79 -3.95 20.47
C ILE A 485 -9.68 -3.94 19.22
N PRO A 486 -10.14 -2.78 18.74
CA PRO A 486 -10.96 -2.73 17.54
C PRO A 486 -10.17 -3.23 16.33
N CYS A 487 -10.85 -4.04 15.50
CA CYS A 487 -10.30 -4.58 14.27
C CYS A 487 -11.16 -4.14 13.09
N MET A 488 -10.52 -3.66 12.04
CA MET A 488 -11.14 -3.32 10.77
C MET A 488 -10.32 -3.97 9.66
N ILE A 489 -10.98 -4.66 8.73
CA ILE A 489 -10.30 -5.10 7.52
C ILE A 489 -10.02 -3.86 6.69
N GLY A 490 -8.77 -3.37 6.74
CA GLY A 490 -8.34 -2.08 6.19
C GLY A 490 -8.46 -2.01 4.67
N GLU A 491 -8.47 -3.18 4.03
CA GLU A 491 -8.69 -3.32 2.60
C GLU A 491 -9.14 -4.75 2.26
N LEU A 492 -10.17 -4.83 1.42
CA LEU A 492 -10.61 -6.07 0.76
C LEU A 492 -11.26 -5.73 -0.57
N GLY A 493 -11.19 -6.61 -1.55
CA GLY A 493 -11.78 -6.34 -2.85
C GLY A 493 -11.72 -7.55 -3.80
N ILE A 494 -12.26 -7.36 -5.00
CA ILE A 494 -12.19 -8.33 -6.08
C ILE A 494 -11.76 -7.65 -7.37
N CYS A 495 -11.04 -8.38 -8.22
CA CYS A 495 -10.82 -7.93 -9.59
C CYS A 495 -12.18 -7.87 -10.33
N MET A 496 -12.40 -6.85 -11.13
CA MET A 496 -13.57 -6.73 -12.00
C MET A 496 -13.32 -7.39 -13.35
N ASP A 497 -12.05 -7.50 -13.77
CA ASP A 497 -11.62 -8.14 -15.02
C ASP A 497 -11.39 -9.66 -14.90
N LEU A 498 -12.08 -10.31 -13.94
CA LEU A 498 -12.03 -11.76 -13.76
C LEU A 498 -12.35 -12.52 -15.05
N ASN A 499 -11.74 -13.69 -15.19
CA ASN A 499 -12.00 -14.63 -16.29
C ASN A 499 -11.76 -13.97 -17.66
N ASN A 500 -10.67 -13.21 -17.78
CA ASN A 500 -10.29 -12.45 -18.99
C ASN A 500 -11.31 -11.37 -19.39
N GLY A 501 -11.95 -10.73 -18.41
CA GLY A 501 -12.94 -9.67 -18.63
C GLY A 501 -14.21 -10.15 -19.35
N GLU A 502 -14.63 -11.40 -19.14
CA GLU A 502 -15.84 -11.96 -19.76
C GLU A 502 -17.09 -11.09 -19.47
N SER A 503 -17.20 -10.56 -18.26
CA SER A 503 -18.31 -9.70 -17.82
C SER A 503 -18.41 -8.41 -18.62
N PHE A 504 -17.27 -7.82 -19.02
CA PHE A 504 -17.24 -6.57 -19.81
C PHE A 504 -17.79 -6.77 -21.22
N LYS A 505 -17.69 -7.99 -21.76
CA LYS A 505 -18.19 -8.34 -23.10
C LYS A 505 -19.67 -8.73 -23.08
N THR A 506 -20.10 -9.37 -21.98
CA THR A 506 -21.42 -9.99 -21.87
C THR A 506 -22.42 -9.15 -21.08
N GLY A 507 -21.96 -8.16 -20.30
CA GLY A 507 -22.75 -7.47 -19.29
C GLY A 507 -23.09 -8.34 -18.08
N ASN A 508 -22.62 -9.59 -18.03
CA ASN A 508 -22.95 -10.54 -16.98
C ASN A 508 -21.84 -10.59 -15.90
N PHE A 509 -22.09 -9.93 -14.78
CA PHE A 509 -21.18 -9.89 -13.62
C PHE A 509 -21.44 -10.98 -12.58
N TYR A 510 -21.95 -12.15 -12.99
CA TYR A 510 -22.31 -13.25 -12.09
C TYR A 510 -21.19 -13.62 -11.10
N TRP A 511 -19.96 -13.85 -11.58
CA TRP A 511 -18.85 -14.28 -10.73
C TRP A 511 -18.41 -13.19 -9.75
N GLN A 512 -18.33 -11.94 -10.21
CA GLN A 512 -18.00 -10.78 -9.38
C GLN A 512 -19.06 -10.59 -8.29
N HIS A 513 -20.34 -10.66 -8.65
CA HIS A 513 -21.46 -10.56 -7.72
C HIS A 513 -21.38 -11.64 -6.63
N HIS A 514 -21.13 -12.90 -7.02
CA HIS A 514 -21.03 -14.00 -6.07
C HIS A 514 -19.81 -13.88 -5.15
N GLN A 515 -18.65 -13.49 -5.68
CA GLN A 515 -17.43 -13.36 -4.91
C GLN A 515 -17.51 -12.21 -3.91
N VAL A 516 -17.93 -11.01 -4.32
CA VAL A 516 -18.07 -9.87 -3.41
C VAL A 516 -19.12 -10.15 -2.33
N ASN A 517 -20.23 -10.81 -2.68
CA ASN A 517 -21.23 -11.20 -1.71
C ASN A 517 -20.66 -12.17 -0.66
N ALA A 518 -19.81 -13.12 -1.07
CA ALA A 518 -19.18 -14.03 -0.13
C ALA A 518 -18.20 -13.31 0.81
N LEU A 519 -17.47 -12.32 0.29
CA LEU A 519 -16.49 -11.52 1.00
C LEU A 519 -17.14 -10.62 2.06
N LEU A 520 -18.19 -9.89 1.67
CA LEU A 520 -18.92 -8.99 2.58
C LEU A 520 -19.69 -9.78 3.64
N ALA A 521 -20.32 -10.90 3.27
CA ALA A 521 -20.98 -11.78 4.23
C ALA A 521 -20.02 -12.37 5.26
N ALA A 522 -18.75 -12.62 4.88
CA ALA A 522 -17.72 -13.08 5.81
C ALA A 522 -17.34 -11.99 6.83
N CYS A 523 -17.29 -10.72 6.42
CA CYS A 523 -17.09 -9.60 7.35
C CYS A 523 -18.27 -9.45 8.32
N GLU A 524 -19.49 -9.48 7.79
CA GLU A 524 -20.73 -9.39 8.58
C GLU A 524 -20.86 -10.53 9.60
N SER A 525 -20.55 -11.76 9.19
CA SER A 525 -20.59 -12.95 10.05
C SER A 525 -19.58 -12.88 11.20
N ASN A 526 -18.47 -12.17 11.00
CA ASN A 526 -17.45 -11.92 12.03
C ASN A 526 -17.67 -10.59 12.77
N MET A 527 -18.71 -9.83 12.43
CA MET A 527 -19.00 -8.48 12.96
C MET A 527 -17.79 -7.54 12.89
N VAL A 528 -17.01 -7.64 11.82
CA VAL A 528 -15.80 -6.82 11.61
C VAL A 528 -16.11 -5.70 10.62
N SER A 529 -15.64 -4.49 10.95
CA SER A 529 -15.68 -3.36 10.02
C SER A 529 -14.77 -3.63 8.83
N PHE A 530 -15.04 -3.01 7.68
CA PHE A 530 -14.24 -3.23 6.47
C PHE A 530 -14.17 -2.00 5.57
N VAL A 531 -13.16 -1.97 4.71
CA VAL A 531 -13.04 -1.01 3.61
C VAL A 531 -12.96 -1.75 2.28
N LEU A 532 -13.88 -1.44 1.37
CA LEU A 532 -13.90 -2.03 0.04
C LEU A 532 -12.94 -1.30 -0.91
N TRP A 533 -11.98 -2.05 -1.48
CA TRP A 533 -11.17 -1.65 -2.62
C TRP A 533 -11.93 -2.05 -3.91
N ASN A 534 -12.35 -1.13 -4.77
CA ASN A 534 -12.00 0.30 -4.84
C ASN A 534 -13.17 1.14 -5.38
N PHE A 535 -13.20 2.45 -5.11
CA PHE A 535 -14.08 3.40 -5.80
C PHE A 535 -13.23 4.37 -6.60
N ASN A 536 -13.11 4.13 -7.90
CA ASN A 536 -12.38 4.97 -8.83
C ASN A 536 -13.30 5.57 -9.90
N PRO A 537 -13.63 6.87 -9.82
CA PRO A 537 -14.48 7.56 -10.79
C PRO A 537 -13.97 7.55 -12.23
N TYR A 538 -12.68 7.26 -12.44
CA TYR A 538 -12.03 7.27 -13.75
C TYR A 538 -11.71 5.87 -14.29
N ASN A 539 -12.25 4.83 -13.64
CA ASN A 539 -12.08 3.45 -14.10
C ASN A 539 -12.74 3.21 -15.45
N THR A 540 -12.08 2.41 -16.30
CA THR A 540 -12.61 1.93 -17.59
C THR A 540 -12.34 0.44 -17.77
N ASP A 541 -13.06 -0.22 -18.68
CA ASP A 541 -12.82 -1.64 -18.99
C ASP A 541 -11.42 -1.92 -19.53
N GLU A 542 -10.87 -1.00 -20.30
CA GLU A 542 -9.59 -1.19 -21.00
C GLU A 542 -8.38 -1.00 -20.07
N TYR A 543 -8.44 0.01 -19.21
CA TYR A 543 -7.31 0.43 -18.39
C TYR A 543 -7.52 0.17 -16.89
N GLY A 544 -8.70 -0.29 -16.49
CA GLY A 544 -9.06 -0.49 -15.10
C GLY A 544 -8.85 0.78 -14.30
N ASP A 545 -8.12 0.68 -13.19
CA ASP A 545 -7.84 1.81 -12.30
C ASP A 545 -6.76 2.76 -12.84
N GLY A 546 -6.19 2.47 -14.01
CA GLY A 546 -5.13 3.25 -14.63
C GLY A 546 -3.74 3.00 -14.05
N TRP A 547 -3.63 2.12 -13.04
CA TRP A 547 -2.39 1.78 -12.34
C TRP A 547 -2.08 0.28 -12.46
N ASN A 548 -0.91 -0.06 -13.01
CA ASN A 548 -0.30 -1.40 -13.06
C ASN A 548 -1.20 -2.58 -13.54
N GLY A 549 -2.28 -2.28 -14.26
CA GLY A 549 -3.26 -3.28 -14.71
C GLY A 549 -4.23 -3.74 -13.62
N GLU A 550 -4.31 -3.02 -12.50
CA GLU A 550 -5.38 -3.18 -11.53
C GLU A 550 -6.73 -2.78 -12.11
N ASN A 551 -7.77 -3.51 -11.73
CA ASN A 551 -9.14 -3.20 -12.08
C ASN A 551 -10.06 -3.70 -10.96
N PHE A 552 -10.18 -2.93 -9.88
CA PHE A 552 -11.00 -3.28 -8.70
C PHE A 552 -12.24 -2.41 -8.56
N SER A 553 -12.33 -1.32 -9.31
CA SER A 553 -13.41 -0.37 -9.12
C SER A 553 -14.77 -0.97 -9.42
N PHE A 554 -15.65 -0.96 -8.42
CA PHE A 554 -17.05 -1.35 -8.60
C PHE A 554 -17.89 -0.25 -9.26
N ILE A 555 -17.28 0.84 -9.72
CA ILE A 555 -17.87 1.82 -10.64
C ILE A 555 -17.00 1.95 -11.89
N SER A 556 -17.59 2.32 -13.03
CA SER A 556 -16.84 2.54 -14.27
C SER A 556 -17.54 3.51 -15.22
N GLN A 557 -16.74 4.22 -16.01
CA GLN A 557 -17.22 5.09 -17.09
C GLN A 557 -17.77 4.28 -18.27
N SER A 558 -17.28 3.04 -18.45
CA SER A 558 -17.71 2.14 -19.54
C SER A 558 -19.16 1.67 -19.40
N GLU A 559 -19.76 1.81 -18.22
CA GLU A 559 -21.16 1.46 -17.95
C GLU A 559 -22.15 2.58 -18.32
N GLY A 560 -21.66 3.79 -18.60
CA GLY A 560 -22.49 4.92 -19.01
C GLY A 560 -22.84 4.87 -20.51
N ASP A 561 -23.97 5.46 -20.89
CA ASP A 561 -24.38 5.65 -22.29
C ASP A 561 -23.68 6.84 -22.98
N GLY A 562 -22.66 7.42 -22.34
CA GLY A 562 -21.94 8.62 -22.77
C GLY A 562 -22.68 9.94 -22.54
N SER A 563 -23.92 9.93 -22.01
CA SER A 563 -24.70 11.14 -21.75
C SER A 563 -24.35 11.83 -20.43
N SER A 564 -23.78 11.08 -19.47
CA SER A 564 -23.38 11.55 -18.15
C SER A 564 -21.85 11.55 -18.02
N PRO A 565 -21.24 12.60 -17.45
CA PRO A 565 -19.81 12.60 -17.11
C PRO A 565 -19.49 11.70 -15.90
N HIS A 566 -20.49 11.09 -15.27
CA HIS A 566 -20.35 10.29 -14.06
C HIS A 566 -20.37 8.79 -14.31
N SER A 567 -19.41 8.10 -13.67
CA SER A 567 -19.32 6.65 -13.64
C SER A 567 -20.55 6.00 -13.00
N GLN A 568 -20.92 4.82 -13.50
CA GLN A 568 -22.05 4.04 -12.98
C GLN A 568 -21.56 2.81 -12.20
N ALA A 569 -22.39 2.35 -11.27
CA ALA A 569 -22.07 1.21 -10.42
C ALA A 569 -22.24 -0.13 -11.14
N ARG A 570 -21.30 -1.02 -10.83
CA ARG A 570 -21.31 -2.45 -11.12
C ARG A 570 -21.71 -3.18 -9.86
N ILE A 571 -22.35 -4.34 -10.00
CA ILE A 571 -22.59 -5.30 -8.91
C ILE A 571 -23.21 -4.70 -7.64
N LEU A 572 -23.91 -3.57 -7.75
CA LEU A 572 -24.37 -2.80 -6.59
C LEU A 572 -25.32 -3.59 -5.68
N SER A 573 -26.15 -4.46 -6.28
CA SER A 573 -27.03 -5.36 -5.53
C SER A 573 -26.27 -6.24 -4.54
N ALA A 574 -25.06 -6.71 -4.89
CA ALA A 574 -24.22 -7.53 -4.01
C ALA A 574 -23.60 -6.73 -2.86
N ILE A 575 -23.32 -5.43 -3.09
CA ILE A 575 -22.66 -4.55 -2.11
C ILE A 575 -23.68 -4.03 -1.07
N VAL A 576 -24.85 -3.61 -1.55
CA VAL A 576 -25.90 -3.01 -0.70
C VAL A 576 -26.79 -4.08 -0.04
N GLY A 577 -26.76 -5.33 -0.53
CA GLY A 577 -27.54 -6.43 0.06
C GLY A 577 -29.04 -6.35 -0.23
N ARG A 578 -29.46 -5.64 -1.29
CA ARG A 578 -30.85 -5.66 -1.75
C ARG A 578 -31.06 -6.89 -2.63
N PHE A 579 -31.79 -7.87 -2.10
CA PHE A 579 -32.44 -8.92 -2.88
C PHE A 579 -33.82 -8.47 -3.32
#